data_AF-A0A398A5A3-F1
#
_entry.id   AF-A0A398A5A3-F1
#
_cell.length_a   1.000
_cell.length_b   1.000
_cell.length_c   1.000
_cell.angle_alpha   90.00
_cell.angle_beta   90.00
_cell.angle_gamma   90.00
#
_symmetry.space_group_name_H-M   'P 1'
#
loop_
_entity.id
_entity.type
_entity.pdbx_description
1 polymer ?
#
loop_
_entity_poly.entity_id
_entity_poly.type
_entity_poly.pdbx_seq_one_letter_code
_entity_poly.pdbx_strand_id
1 'polypeptide(L)'
;MGNFSSHPCNSSFGSYPRLRKQFGKLGRMIGNHPRLKESSRFLFIPGPDDAGPSTVLPRCGLPNSLTEELRDVIPNAIFSSNPCRVKFYNQEIVFFRKNLLYQMRRSCLIPPSAEETDDPFQHLVYTITHQSHLCPLPLMVQPIIWNYDHSLRLYPTPHTIVLGDTSEQKVCKFGGTTCFNPGSFSTDSTFVAYRPSTQEVELSGL
;
A
#
# COMPACT_ATOMS: atom_id res chain seq x y z
N MET A 1 4.34 3.62 2.36
CA MET A 1 3.02 3.08 2.77
C MET A 1 3.10 2.70 4.24
N GLY A 2 1.98 2.58 4.94
CA GLY A 2 1.96 2.08 6.31
C GLY A 2 2.54 0.65 6.43
N ASN A 3 2.75 0.11 7.62
CA ASN A 3 2.41 0.70 8.91
C ASN A 3 3.42 1.79 9.31
N PHE A 4 2.95 2.90 9.87
CA PHE A 4 3.79 4.05 10.24
C PHE A 4 4.40 3.93 11.65
N SER A 5 3.99 2.91 12.41
CA SER A 5 4.54 2.56 13.72
C SER A 5 4.94 1.09 13.73
N SER A 6 6.03 0.76 14.44
CA SER A 6 6.47 -0.62 14.66
C SER A 6 5.51 -1.43 15.54
N HIS A 7 4.75 -0.73 16.38
CA HIS A 7 3.71 -1.33 17.21
C HIS A 7 2.34 -0.90 16.71
N PRO A 8 1.34 -1.81 16.69
CA PRO A 8 -0.02 -1.47 16.31
C PRO A 8 -0.56 -0.28 17.10
N CYS A 9 -1.19 0.67 16.42
CA CYS A 9 -1.79 1.83 17.05
C CYS A 9 -3.12 1.41 17.67
N ASN A 10 -3.06 0.89 18.89
CA ASN A 10 -4.23 0.52 19.69
C ASN A 10 -4.72 1.70 20.56
N SER A 11 -5.91 1.59 21.12
CA SER A 11 -6.46 2.55 22.08
C SER A 11 -5.70 2.60 23.42
N SER A 12 -4.55 1.96 23.54
CA SER A 12 -3.71 2.06 24.73
C SER A 12 -3.19 3.49 24.90
N PHE A 13 -3.10 3.91 26.16
CA PHE A 13 -2.65 5.24 26.54
C PHE A 13 -1.26 5.53 25.94
N GLY A 14 -1.16 6.54 25.08
CA GLY A 14 0.10 7.04 24.52
C GLY A 14 0.41 6.69 23.06
N SER A 15 -0.32 5.79 22.41
CA SER A 15 -0.08 5.40 21.01
C SER A 15 -0.30 6.57 20.03
N TYR A 16 -1.41 7.30 20.16
CA TYR A 16 -1.73 8.44 19.30
C TYR A 16 -0.78 9.64 19.47
N PRO A 17 -0.48 10.12 20.70
CA PRO A 17 0.49 11.21 20.89
C PRO A 17 1.90 10.84 20.40
N ARG A 18 2.31 9.58 20.58
CA ARG A 18 3.61 9.09 20.08
C ARG A 18 3.67 9.15 18.55
N LEU A 19 2.64 8.65 17.88
CA LEU A 19 2.55 8.67 16.42
C LEU A 19 2.56 10.11 15.87
N ARG A 20 1.81 11.01 16.49
CA ARG A 20 1.83 12.45 16.16
C ARG A 20 3.25 13.03 16.25
N LYS A 21 3.96 12.81 17.36
CA LYS A 21 5.35 13.25 17.54
C LYS A 21 6.30 12.64 16.50
N GLN A 22 6.09 11.38 16.11
CA GLN A 22 6.87 10.71 15.07
C GLN A 22 6.63 11.34 13.69
N PHE A 23 5.38 11.67 13.35
CA PHE A 23 5.06 12.44 12.15
C PHE A 23 5.68 13.84 12.17
N GLY A 24 5.69 14.54 13.32
CA GLY A 24 6.40 15.81 13.45
C GLY A 24 7.93 15.69 13.29
N LYS A 25 8.54 14.58 13.73
CA LYS A 25 9.96 14.27 13.47
C LYS A 25 10.22 14.03 11.99
N LEU A 26 9.37 13.25 11.32
CA LEU A 26 9.44 13.00 9.88
C LEU A 26 9.28 14.29 9.08
N GLY A 27 8.30 15.12 9.46
CA GLY A 27 8.07 16.44 8.87
C GLY A 27 9.31 17.31 8.90
N ARG A 28 9.96 17.44 10.07
CA ARG A 28 11.22 18.19 10.23
C ARG A 28 12.36 17.62 9.39
N MET A 29 12.52 16.31 9.34
CA MET A 29 13.56 15.66 8.55
C MET A 29 13.42 15.98 7.05
N ILE A 30 12.21 15.95 6.51
CA ILE A 30 11.93 16.34 5.12
C ILE A 30 12.07 17.86 4.95
N GLY A 31 11.64 18.64 5.94
CA GLY A 31 11.76 20.10 5.94
C GLY A 31 13.20 20.60 5.83
N ASN A 32 14.16 19.84 6.34
CA ASN A 32 15.60 20.14 6.19
C ASN A 32 16.13 19.94 4.76
N HIS A 33 15.33 19.37 3.85
CA HIS A 33 15.69 19.12 2.45
C HIS A 33 14.78 19.93 1.52
N PRO A 34 15.07 21.23 1.28
CA PRO A 34 14.16 22.15 0.59
C PRO A 34 13.81 21.70 -0.83
N ARG A 35 14.79 21.13 -1.57
CA ARG A 35 14.56 20.56 -2.90
C ARG A 35 13.43 19.53 -2.90
N LEU A 36 13.44 18.60 -1.95
CA LEU A 36 12.39 17.57 -1.83
C LEU A 36 11.05 18.17 -1.42
N LYS A 37 11.05 19.16 -0.53
CA LYS A 37 9.82 19.83 -0.08
C LYS A 37 9.10 20.54 -1.23
N GLU A 38 9.84 21.19 -2.11
CA GLU A 38 9.31 21.98 -3.23
C GLU A 38 8.95 21.11 -4.44
N SER A 39 9.78 20.13 -4.81
CA SER A 39 9.60 19.36 -6.04
C SER A 39 8.76 18.10 -5.89
N SER A 40 8.55 17.60 -4.67
CA SER A 40 7.95 16.28 -4.44
C SER A 40 6.60 16.37 -3.75
N ARG A 41 5.72 15.41 -4.08
CA ARG A 41 4.47 15.17 -3.36
C ARG A 41 4.57 13.88 -2.57
N PHE A 42 4.05 13.89 -1.35
CA PHE A 42 4.16 12.76 -0.43
C PHE A 42 2.78 12.13 -0.23
N LEU A 43 2.59 10.91 -0.73
CA LEU A 43 1.35 10.17 -0.56
C LEU A 43 1.47 9.18 0.61
N PHE A 44 0.65 9.37 1.64
CA PHE A 44 0.57 8.52 2.81
C PHE A 44 -0.68 7.64 2.73
N ILE A 45 -0.46 6.33 2.73
CA ILE A 45 -1.50 5.29 2.62
C ILE A 45 -1.45 4.47 3.91
N PRO A 46 -2.55 4.38 4.68
CA PRO A 46 -2.59 3.67 5.95
C PRO A 46 -2.49 2.16 5.75
N GLY A 47 -1.73 1.50 6.62
CA GLY A 47 -1.64 0.06 6.71
C GLY A 47 -2.70 -0.56 7.63
N PRO A 48 -2.70 -1.90 7.77
CA PRO A 48 -3.64 -2.63 8.62
C PRO A 48 -3.48 -2.33 10.13
N ASP A 49 -2.30 -1.95 10.59
CA ASP A 49 -2.03 -1.73 12.02
C ASP A 49 -1.97 -0.24 12.41
N ASP A 50 -2.25 0.64 11.45
CA ASP A 50 -2.32 2.08 11.67
C ASP A 50 -3.62 2.51 12.34
N ALA A 51 -3.59 3.72 12.91
CA ALA A 51 -4.73 4.38 13.53
C ALA A 51 -5.94 4.44 12.57
N GLY A 52 -7.10 4.01 13.07
CA GLY A 52 -8.35 4.06 12.32
C GLY A 52 -9.49 3.37 13.08
N PRO A 53 -10.73 3.52 12.60
CA PRO A 53 -11.91 2.99 13.28
C PRO A 53 -12.00 1.46 13.21
N SER A 54 -11.43 0.83 12.18
CA SER A 54 -11.45 -0.62 11.99
C SER A 54 -10.40 -1.10 10.97
N THR A 55 -10.26 -2.41 10.86
CA THR A 55 -9.44 -3.10 9.84
C THR A 55 -10.23 -3.45 8.56
N VAL A 56 -11.48 -3.00 8.46
CA VAL A 56 -12.40 -3.22 7.33
C VAL A 56 -11.95 -2.41 6.12
N LEU A 57 -12.07 -2.96 4.91
CA LEU A 57 -11.74 -2.27 3.66
C LEU A 57 -12.98 -1.62 3.02
N PRO A 58 -12.84 -0.51 2.28
CA PRO A 58 -11.67 0.35 2.22
C PRO A 58 -11.47 1.11 3.54
N ARG A 59 -10.22 1.37 3.90
CA ARG A 59 -9.86 2.16 5.09
C ARG A 59 -9.78 3.64 4.74
N CYS A 60 -10.31 4.49 5.63
CA CYS A 60 -10.14 5.94 5.54
C CYS A 60 -8.67 6.33 5.73
N GLY A 61 -8.30 7.52 5.25
CA GLY A 61 -7.01 8.12 5.55
C GLY A 61 -6.83 8.40 7.04
N LEU A 62 -5.58 8.68 7.43
CA LEU A 62 -5.26 9.01 8.81
C LEU A 62 -5.98 10.30 9.27
N PRO A 63 -6.50 10.36 10.51
CA PRO A 63 -7.12 11.55 11.06
C PRO A 63 -6.22 12.79 11.00
N ASN A 64 -6.82 13.97 10.76
CA ASN A 64 -6.08 15.24 10.70
C ASN A 64 -5.31 15.51 12.00
N SER A 65 -5.90 15.21 13.16
CA SER A 65 -5.29 15.40 14.49
C SER A 65 -3.94 14.70 14.70
N LEU A 66 -3.65 13.65 13.92
CA LEU A 66 -2.37 12.94 13.95
C LEU A 66 -1.36 13.48 12.95
N THR A 67 -1.83 14.18 11.92
CA THR A 67 -1.05 14.56 10.74
C THR A 67 -0.80 16.07 10.63
N GLU A 68 -1.47 16.89 11.45
CA GLU A 68 -1.32 18.35 11.56
C GLU A 68 0.15 18.78 11.52
N GLU A 69 0.98 18.29 12.45
CA GLU A 69 2.39 18.69 12.55
C GLU A 69 3.21 18.41 11.28
N LEU A 70 2.86 17.36 10.53
CA LEU A 70 3.54 17.05 9.27
C LEU A 70 3.03 17.94 8.13
N ARG A 71 1.72 18.20 8.08
CA ARG A 71 1.10 19.04 7.04
C ARG A 71 1.55 20.49 7.14
N ASP A 72 1.75 20.99 8.36
CA ASP A 72 2.28 22.34 8.59
C ASP A 72 3.67 22.52 7.97
N VAL A 73 4.51 21.48 8.03
CA VAL A 73 5.85 21.50 7.45
C VAL A 73 5.84 21.19 5.95
N ILE A 74 4.97 20.28 5.51
CA ILE A 74 4.90 19.74 4.14
C ILE A 74 3.47 19.94 3.59
N PRO A 75 3.18 21.07 2.92
CA PRO A 75 1.86 21.33 2.36
C PRO A 75 1.49 20.36 1.23
N ASN A 76 2.49 19.74 0.59
CA ASN A 76 2.33 18.76 -0.48
C ASN A 76 2.07 17.32 0.02
N ALA A 77 1.78 17.13 1.31
CA ALA A 77 1.47 15.82 1.90
C ALA A 77 -0.01 15.46 1.73
N ILE A 78 -0.27 14.34 1.06
CA ILE A 78 -1.61 13.82 0.78
C ILE A 78 -1.80 12.55 1.62
N PHE A 79 -2.79 12.55 2.50
CA PHE A 79 -3.20 11.38 3.28
C PHE A 79 -4.45 10.78 2.65
N SER A 80 -4.33 9.58 2.07
CA SER A 80 -5.39 8.94 1.30
C SER A 80 -5.91 7.68 1.97
N SER A 81 -6.99 7.11 1.42
CA SER A 81 -7.53 5.81 1.81
C SER A 81 -6.59 4.65 1.47
N ASN A 82 -6.92 3.46 1.96
CA ASN A 82 -6.32 2.19 1.52
C ASN A 82 -7.42 1.20 1.09
N PRO A 83 -7.47 0.78 -0.18
CA PRO A 83 -6.60 1.20 -1.28
C PRO A 83 -6.81 2.65 -1.70
N CYS A 84 -5.92 3.14 -2.57
CA CYS A 84 -6.12 4.39 -3.30
C CYS A 84 -5.65 4.28 -4.75
N ARG A 85 -6.13 5.19 -5.59
CA ARG A 85 -5.79 5.23 -7.01
C ARG A 85 -5.18 6.58 -7.33
N VAL A 86 -4.09 6.56 -8.09
CA VAL A 86 -3.43 7.76 -8.60
C VAL A 86 -3.52 7.70 -10.11
N LYS A 87 -4.12 8.73 -10.69
CA LYS A 87 -4.13 8.93 -12.13
C LYS A 87 -2.97 9.86 -12.50
N PHE A 88 -2.06 9.36 -13.32
CA PHE A 88 -0.94 10.12 -13.86
C PHE A 88 -1.07 10.14 -15.38
N TYR A 89 -1.56 11.27 -15.92
CA TYR A 89 -1.96 11.39 -17.33
C TYR A 89 -2.95 10.30 -17.76
N ASN A 90 -2.55 9.43 -18.68
CA ASN A 90 -3.34 8.31 -19.19
C ASN A 90 -3.19 7.02 -18.36
N GLN A 91 -2.29 7.01 -17.36
CA GLN A 91 -2.02 5.84 -16.54
C GLN A 91 -2.78 5.87 -15.23
N GLU A 92 -3.25 4.69 -14.83
CA GLU A 92 -3.86 4.44 -13.53
C GLU A 92 -2.96 3.55 -12.71
N ILE A 93 -2.58 4.04 -11.53
CA ILE A 93 -1.73 3.36 -10.56
C ILE A 93 -2.57 3.10 -9.31
N VAL A 94 -2.79 1.83 -9.00
CA VAL A 94 -3.55 1.40 -7.82
C VAL A 94 -2.57 1.02 -6.72
N PHE A 95 -2.73 1.61 -5.54
CA PHE A 95 -1.95 1.26 -4.36
C PHE A 95 -2.83 0.53 -3.36
N PHE A 96 -2.34 -0.60 -2.86
CA PHE A 96 -3.03 -1.39 -1.87
C PHE A 96 -2.07 -1.93 -0.83
N ARG A 97 -2.20 -1.49 0.43
CA ARG A 97 -1.36 -1.93 1.54
C ARG A 97 -2.08 -3.02 2.33
N LYS A 98 -1.71 -4.28 2.11
CA LYS A 98 -2.21 -5.43 2.86
C LYS A 98 -1.26 -6.61 2.69
N ASN A 99 -1.11 -7.44 3.73
CA ASN A 99 -0.37 -8.70 3.63
C ASN A 99 -1.21 -9.76 2.91
N LEU A 100 -1.49 -9.49 1.65
CA LEU A 100 -2.44 -10.26 0.85
C LEU A 100 -1.88 -11.62 0.45
N LEU A 101 -0.57 -11.72 0.18
CA LEU A 101 0.08 -12.99 -0.15
C LEU A 101 -0.12 -13.99 0.99
N TYR A 102 0.17 -13.57 2.22
CA TYR A 102 -0.03 -14.40 3.41
C TYR A 102 -1.50 -14.81 3.60
N GLN A 103 -2.44 -13.87 3.44
CA GLN A 103 -3.87 -14.15 3.63
C GLN A 103 -4.44 -15.11 2.58
N MET A 104 -4.06 -14.92 1.31
CA MET A 104 -4.47 -15.78 0.21
C MET A 104 -3.91 -17.19 0.39
N ARG A 105 -2.62 -17.31 0.72
CA ARG A 105 -1.98 -18.62 0.97
C ARG A 105 -2.61 -19.39 2.12
N ARG A 106 -3.02 -18.72 3.19
CA ARG A 106 -3.72 -19.35 4.32
C ARG A 106 -5.14 -19.79 3.96
N SER A 107 -5.75 -19.15 2.98
CA SER A 107 -7.13 -19.41 2.53
C SER A 107 -7.20 -20.34 1.32
N CYS A 108 -6.06 -20.72 0.74
CA CYS A 108 -5.97 -21.69 -0.36
C CYS A 108 -6.42 -23.07 0.10
N LEU A 109 -7.38 -23.68 -0.60
CA LEU A 109 -7.77 -25.08 -0.40
C LEU A 109 -6.71 -26.05 -0.91
N ILE A 110 -6.15 -25.75 -2.09
CA ILE A 110 -5.11 -26.52 -2.76
C ILE A 110 -3.90 -25.60 -2.92
N PRO A 111 -2.70 -26.01 -2.48
CA PRO A 111 -1.50 -25.23 -2.76
C PRO A 111 -1.28 -25.20 -4.29
N PRO A 112 -0.86 -24.07 -4.86
CA PRO A 112 -0.55 -23.99 -6.28
C PRO A 112 0.51 -25.03 -6.65
N SER A 113 0.32 -25.65 -7.81
CA SER A 113 1.24 -26.66 -8.31
C SER A 113 2.55 -26.00 -8.76
N ALA A 114 3.66 -26.70 -8.55
CA ALA A 114 4.96 -26.26 -9.04
C ALA A 114 5.04 -26.28 -10.58
N GLU A 115 4.10 -26.96 -11.25
CA GLU A 115 4.02 -27.04 -12.72
C GLU A 115 3.47 -25.75 -13.34
N GLU A 116 2.51 -25.07 -12.69
CA GLU A 116 1.88 -23.86 -13.21
C GLU A 116 2.66 -22.59 -12.85
N THR A 117 3.07 -22.45 -11.59
CA THR A 117 3.80 -21.26 -11.13
C THR A 117 4.58 -21.57 -9.85
N ASP A 118 5.91 -21.50 -9.94
CA ASP A 118 6.79 -21.68 -8.77
C ASP A 118 6.77 -20.46 -7.83
N ASP A 119 6.55 -19.26 -8.37
CA ASP A 119 6.53 -18.02 -7.58
C ASP A 119 5.14 -17.72 -6.97
N PRO A 120 5.00 -17.72 -5.62
CA PRO A 120 3.76 -17.37 -4.96
C PRO A 120 3.24 -15.97 -5.30
N PHE A 121 4.14 -15.01 -5.55
CA PHE A 121 3.75 -13.64 -5.88
C PHE A 121 3.13 -13.56 -7.27
N GLN A 122 3.69 -14.27 -8.25
CA GLN A 122 3.14 -14.33 -9.60
C GLN A 122 1.74 -14.96 -9.61
N HIS A 123 1.55 -16.06 -8.87
CA HIS A 123 0.24 -16.69 -8.70
C HIS A 123 -0.78 -15.73 -8.06
N LEU A 124 -0.37 -14.94 -7.06
CA LEU A 124 -1.21 -13.90 -6.46
C LEU A 124 -1.64 -12.87 -7.51
N VAL A 125 -0.70 -12.36 -8.31
CA VAL A 125 -0.98 -11.37 -9.36
C VAL A 125 -1.96 -11.91 -10.39
N TYR A 126 -1.80 -13.16 -10.81
CA TYR A 126 -2.73 -13.83 -11.72
C TYR A 126 -4.13 -13.93 -11.13
N THR A 127 -4.23 -14.31 -9.85
CA THR A 127 -5.52 -14.43 -9.16
C THR A 127 -6.25 -13.09 -9.08
N ILE A 128 -5.55 -12.03 -8.66
CA ILE A 128 -6.12 -10.67 -8.53
C ILE A 128 -6.56 -10.14 -9.89
N THR A 129 -5.75 -10.35 -10.93
CA THR A 129 -6.04 -9.86 -12.29
C THR A 129 -7.24 -10.60 -12.89
N HIS A 130 -7.28 -11.93 -12.80
CA HIS A 130 -8.40 -12.72 -13.30
C HIS A 130 -9.70 -12.45 -12.55
N GLN A 131 -9.64 -12.31 -11.22
CA GLN A 131 -10.81 -11.99 -10.40
C GLN A 131 -11.24 -10.53 -10.53
N SER A 132 -10.42 -9.68 -11.16
CA SER A 132 -10.66 -8.24 -11.29
C SER A 132 -11.02 -7.57 -9.95
N HIS A 133 -10.40 -8.02 -8.86
CA HIS A 133 -10.69 -7.55 -7.50
C HIS A 133 -9.41 -7.59 -6.64
N LEU A 134 -9.13 -6.51 -5.90
CA LEU A 134 -7.93 -6.42 -5.05
C LEU A 134 -7.90 -7.44 -3.91
N CYS A 135 -9.06 -7.85 -3.41
CA CYS A 135 -9.16 -8.79 -2.30
C CYS A 135 -10.26 -9.82 -2.57
N PRO A 136 -9.97 -10.88 -3.35
CA PRO A 136 -10.93 -11.95 -3.65
C PRO A 136 -10.97 -12.97 -2.50
N LEU A 137 -11.27 -12.50 -1.29
CA LEU A 137 -11.35 -13.31 -0.08
C LEU A 137 -12.77 -13.25 0.51
N PRO A 138 -13.22 -14.30 1.22
CA PRO A 138 -14.49 -14.25 1.95
C PRO A 138 -14.50 -13.13 3.00
N LEU A 139 -15.68 -12.54 3.23
CA LEU A 139 -15.86 -11.46 4.22
C LEU A 139 -15.46 -11.86 5.65
N MET A 140 -15.49 -13.16 5.97
CA MET A 140 -15.03 -13.70 7.25
C MET A 140 -13.52 -13.57 7.44
N VAL A 141 -12.75 -13.59 6.34
CA VAL A 141 -11.29 -13.44 6.36
C VAL A 141 -10.91 -11.97 6.25
N GLN A 142 -11.53 -11.25 5.31
CA GLN A 142 -11.31 -9.82 5.14
C GLN A 142 -12.67 -9.10 5.01
N PRO A 143 -13.11 -8.44 6.08
CA PRO A 143 -14.32 -7.62 6.03
C PRO A 143 -14.17 -6.47 5.03
N ILE A 144 -15.22 -6.26 4.24
CA ILE A 144 -15.36 -5.16 3.29
C ILE A 144 -16.67 -4.45 3.58
N ILE A 145 -16.65 -3.11 3.60
CA ILE A 145 -17.85 -2.29 3.71
C ILE A 145 -18.65 -2.48 2.44
N TRP A 146 -19.82 -3.11 2.53
CA TRP A 146 -20.62 -3.52 1.36
C TRP A 146 -20.87 -2.37 0.38
N ASN A 147 -21.18 -1.18 0.88
CA ASN A 147 -21.43 0.00 0.05
C ASN A 147 -20.20 0.46 -0.77
N TYR A 148 -19.00 0.08 -0.36
CA TYR A 148 -17.73 0.50 -0.97
C TYR A 148 -16.97 -0.66 -1.62
N ASP A 149 -17.58 -1.82 -1.81
CA ASP A 149 -16.98 -2.96 -2.53
C ASP A 149 -16.44 -2.56 -3.92
N HIS A 150 -17.19 -1.71 -4.63
CA HIS A 150 -16.81 -1.20 -5.95
C HIS A 150 -15.44 -0.51 -5.99
N SER A 151 -14.96 0.05 -4.86
CA SER A 151 -13.65 0.71 -4.78
C SER A 151 -12.48 -0.26 -4.95
N LEU A 152 -12.69 -1.54 -4.63
CA LEU A 152 -11.69 -2.61 -4.67
C LEU A 152 -11.60 -3.31 -6.03
N ARG A 153 -12.50 -3.01 -6.96
CA ARG A 153 -12.56 -3.64 -8.29
C ARG A 153 -11.45 -3.16 -9.20
N LEU A 154 -10.81 -4.07 -9.93
CA LEU A 154 -9.76 -3.78 -10.89
C LEU A 154 -10.27 -3.76 -12.33
N TYR A 155 -11.57 -3.47 -12.52
CA TYR A 155 -12.16 -3.32 -13.85
C TYR A 155 -12.53 -1.85 -14.07
N PRO A 156 -12.03 -1.19 -15.14
CA PRO A 156 -11.07 -1.70 -16.13
C PRO A 156 -9.68 -1.96 -15.53
N THR A 157 -8.90 -2.84 -16.18
CA THR A 157 -7.58 -3.25 -15.68
C THR A 157 -6.65 -2.04 -15.60
N PRO A 158 -6.08 -1.73 -14.42
CA PRO A 158 -5.18 -0.58 -14.28
C PRO A 158 -3.85 -0.87 -14.97
N HIS A 159 -3.06 0.18 -15.20
CA HIS A 159 -1.75 0.03 -15.84
C HIS A 159 -0.71 -0.51 -14.85
N THR A 160 -0.83 -0.14 -13.58
CA THR A 160 0.11 -0.55 -12.54
C THR A 160 -0.59 -0.79 -11.21
N ILE A 161 -0.23 -1.89 -10.56
CA ILE A 161 -0.72 -2.27 -9.25
C ILE A 161 0.47 -2.35 -8.29
N VAL A 162 0.42 -1.56 -7.22
CA VAL A 162 1.43 -1.55 -6.17
C VAL A 162 0.83 -2.24 -4.95
N LEU A 163 1.29 -3.47 -4.72
CA LEU A 163 0.89 -4.27 -3.56
C LEU A 163 1.90 -4.05 -2.44
N GLY A 164 1.52 -3.33 -1.40
CA GLY A 164 2.34 -3.22 -0.19
C GLY A 164 2.16 -4.46 0.67
N ASP A 165 3.04 -5.45 0.53
CA ASP A 165 3.11 -6.64 1.37
C ASP A 165 4.44 -6.66 2.13
N THR A 166 4.50 -7.44 3.22
CA THR A 166 5.72 -7.74 3.96
C THR A 166 6.59 -8.81 3.30
N SER A 167 6.13 -9.42 2.21
CA SER A 167 6.91 -10.37 1.41
C SER A 167 8.08 -9.68 0.70
N GLU A 168 8.97 -10.49 0.13
CA GLU A 168 10.10 -10.03 -0.67
C GLU A 168 9.70 -9.11 -1.82
N GLN A 169 10.64 -8.25 -2.21
CA GLN A 169 10.48 -7.32 -3.30
C GLN A 169 10.44 -8.07 -4.63
N LYS A 170 9.35 -7.92 -5.38
CA LYS A 170 9.13 -8.63 -6.66
C LYS A 170 8.34 -7.80 -7.66
N VAL A 171 8.59 -8.06 -8.94
CA VAL A 171 7.88 -7.47 -10.08
C VAL A 171 7.32 -8.59 -10.93
N CYS A 172 6.05 -8.47 -11.31
CA CYS A 172 5.38 -9.38 -12.22
C CYS A 172 4.58 -8.57 -13.23
N LYS A 173 4.82 -8.83 -14.53
CA LYS A 173 4.05 -8.22 -15.62
C LYS A 173 3.06 -9.26 -16.15
N PHE A 174 1.77 -8.93 -16.15
CA PHE A 174 0.73 -9.83 -16.63
C PHE A 174 -0.44 -9.06 -17.24
N GLY A 175 -0.96 -9.53 -18.39
CA GLY A 175 -2.15 -8.95 -19.01
C GLY A 175 -2.04 -7.45 -19.33
N GLY A 176 -0.84 -6.96 -19.66
CA GLY A 176 -0.56 -5.53 -19.88
C GLY A 176 -0.49 -4.67 -18.61
N THR A 177 -0.64 -5.28 -17.42
CA THR A 177 -0.52 -4.62 -16.12
C THR A 177 0.84 -4.95 -15.50
N THR A 178 1.50 -3.92 -14.95
CA THR A 178 2.71 -4.12 -14.15
C THR A 178 2.34 -4.17 -12.67
N CYS A 179 2.52 -5.31 -12.03
CA CYS A 179 2.30 -5.46 -10.59
C CYS A 179 3.62 -5.60 -9.87
N PHE A 180 3.82 -4.87 -8.78
CA PHE A 180 5.03 -5.04 -7.97
C PHE A 180 4.76 -4.85 -6.48
N ASN A 181 5.57 -5.53 -5.68
CA ASN A 181 5.65 -5.36 -4.25
C ASN A 181 6.97 -4.67 -3.90
N PRO A 182 6.94 -3.52 -3.20
CA PRO A 182 8.18 -2.84 -2.81
C PRO A 182 8.93 -3.55 -1.67
N GLY A 183 8.27 -4.43 -0.90
CA GLY A 183 8.86 -5.08 0.26
C GLY A 183 8.77 -4.26 1.55
N SER A 184 9.34 -4.80 2.62
CA SER A 184 9.37 -4.17 3.94
C SER A 184 10.59 -3.26 4.11
N PHE A 185 10.37 -1.94 4.02
CA PHE A 185 11.45 -0.97 4.21
C PHE A 185 12.12 -1.05 5.60
N SER A 186 11.40 -1.42 6.66
CA SER A 186 12.00 -1.49 8.00
C SER A 186 12.90 -2.69 8.21
N THR A 187 12.67 -3.79 7.48
CA THR A 187 13.39 -5.05 7.65
C THR A 187 14.53 -5.15 6.65
N ASP A 188 14.23 -4.86 5.38
CA ASP A 188 15.13 -5.14 4.27
C ASP A 188 15.71 -3.85 3.67
N SER A 189 15.26 -2.67 4.12
CA SER A 189 15.62 -1.35 3.56
C SER A 189 15.39 -1.24 2.04
N THR A 190 14.43 -2.01 1.53
CA THR A 190 14.07 -2.09 0.11
C THR A 190 13.01 -1.06 -0.26
N PHE A 191 13.15 -0.49 -1.46
CA PHE A 191 12.19 0.43 -2.06
C PHE A 191 12.21 0.30 -3.59
N VAL A 192 11.17 0.83 -4.24
CA VAL A 192 11.01 0.73 -5.70
C VAL A 192 10.90 2.11 -6.31
N ALA A 193 11.65 2.35 -7.38
CA ALA A 193 11.47 3.50 -8.24
C ALA A 193 10.67 3.08 -9.48
N TYR A 194 9.51 3.70 -9.67
CA TYR A 194 8.66 3.45 -10.84
C TYR A 194 8.67 4.67 -11.76
N ARG A 195 9.03 4.46 -13.03
CA ARG A 195 9.00 5.50 -14.07
C ARG A 195 7.71 5.35 -14.90
N PRO A 196 6.73 6.25 -14.75
CA PRO A 196 5.48 6.13 -15.48
C PRO A 196 5.66 6.27 -16.99
N SER A 197 6.64 7.06 -17.47
CA SER A 197 6.86 7.25 -18.91
C SER A 197 7.23 5.95 -19.64
N THR A 198 8.10 5.13 -19.06
CA THR A 198 8.57 3.85 -19.63
C THR A 198 7.88 2.63 -19.04
N GLN A 199 7.08 2.81 -17.98
CA GLN A 199 6.52 1.73 -17.15
C GLN A 199 7.59 0.77 -16.61
N GLU A 200 8.80 1.27 -16.42
CA GLU A 200 9.91 0.52 -15.85
C GLU A 200 9.88 0.60 -14.33
N VAL A 201 10.21 -0.53 -13.72
CA VAL A 201 10.23 -0.72 -12.27
C VAL A 201 11.68 -1.04 -11.91
N GLU A 202 12.33 -0.13 -11.21
CA GLU A 202 13.69 -0.30 -10.69
C GLU A 202 13.60 -0.72 -9.22
N LEU A 203 14.09 -1.93 -8.94
CA LEU A 203 14.21 -2.47 -7.59
C LEU A 203 15.48 -1.88 -6.95
N SER A 204 15.35 -1.33 -5.75
CA SER A 204 16.46 -0.71 -5.03
C SER A 204 16.46 -1.12 -3.56
N GLY A 205 17.66 -1.20 -2.99
CA GLY A 205 17.90 -1.36 -1.56
C GLY A 205 18.92 -0.34 -1.11
N LEU A 206 18.77 0.15 0.12
CA LEU A 206 19.75 1.02 0.78
C LEU A 206 20.90 0.23 1.40
#